data_AF-A0A350U8S4-F1
#
_entry.id   AF-A0A350U8S4-F1
#
_cell.length_a   1.000
_cell.length_b   1.000
_cell.length_c   1.000
_cell.angle_alpha   90.00
_cell.angle_beta   90.00
_cell.angle_gamma   90.00
#
_symmetry.space_group_name_H-M   'P 1'
#
loop_
_entity.id
_entity.type
_entity.pdbx_description
1 polymer ?
#
loop_
_entity_poly.entity_id
_entity_poly.type
_entity_poly.pdbx_seq_one_letter_code
_entity_poly.pdbx_strand_id
1 'polypeptide(L)'
;METPVETPKKEIIMIIAAVLIIGLAVGYYFWRNSTFSKFNDADKAADKIIESATKGALPSIGTNPLENKPDVNPADKANPFKNIITNPFK
;
A
#
# COMPACT_ATOMS: atom_id res chain seq x y z
N MET A 1 31.33 17.17 -55.73
CA MET A 1 31.58 15.77 -56.16
C MET A 1 31.33 14.90 -54.94
N GLU A 2 30.15 14.29 -54.84
CA GLU A 2 29.84 13.35 -53.76
C GLU A 2 30.44 11.99 -54.14
N THR A 3 31.32 11.47 -53.31
CA THR A 3 31.93 10.16 -53.51
C THR A 3 30.94 9.06 -53.13
N PRO A 4 30.80 7.98 -53.92
CA PRO A 4 29.93 6.87 -53.57
C PRO A 4 30.51 6.13 -52.37
N VAL A 5 29.74 6.02 -51.29
CA VAL A 5 30.09 5.21 -50.11
C VAL A 5 29.74 3.77 -50.43
N GLU A 6 30.72 2.99 -50.90
CA GLU A 6 30.58 1.54 -51.00
C GLU A 6 30.72 0.91 -49.61
N THR A 7 29.61 0.84 -48.87
CA THR A 7 29.58 0.08 -47.61
C THR A 7 29.73 -1.41 -47.89
N PRO A 8 30.73 -2.10 -47.32
CA PRO A 8 30.87 -3.54 -47.48
C PRO A 8 29.64 -4.26 -46.91
N LYS A 9 29.15 -5.28 -47.62
CA LYS A 9 27.97 -6.08 -47.22
C LYS A 9 28.02 -6.57 -45.76
N LYS A 10 29.23 -6.78 -45.21
CA LYS A 10 29.45 -7.16 -43.81
C LYS A 10 29.09 -6.06 -42.81
N GLU A 11 29.35 -4.79 -43.11
CA GLU A 11 28.96 -3.67 -42.24
C GLU A 11 27.46 -3.50 -42.20
N ILE A 12 26.78 -3.62 -43.36
CA ILE A 12 25.32 -3.55 -43.43
C ILE A 12 24.68 -4.66 -42.58
N ILE A 13 25.19 -5.89 -42.69
CA ILE A 13 24.71 -7.02 -41.89
C ILE A 13 24.93 -6.77 -40.39
N MET A 14 26.07 -6.18 -40.01
CA MET A 14 26.39 -5.89 -38.62
C MET A 14 25.47 -4.80 -38.04
N ILE A 15 25.15 -3.78 -38.83
CA ILE A 15 24.20 -2.72 -38.44
C ILE A 15 22.80 -3.31 -38.25
N ILE A 16 22.33 -4.15 -39.19
CA ILE A 16 21.01 -4.80 -39.09
C ILE A 16 20.95 -5.70 -37.84
N ALA A 17 22.00 -6.48 -37.57
CA ALA A 17 22.07 -7.32 -36.38
C ALA A 17 22.04 -6.49 -35.09
N ALA A 18 22.77 -5.38 -35.04
CA ALA A 18 22.77 -4.48 -33.88
C ALA A 18 21.37 -3.87 -33.64
N VAL A 19 20.70 -3.42 -34.70
CA VAL A 19 19.33 -2.87 -34.61
C VAL A 19 18.33 -3.93 -34.14
N LEU A 20 18.44 -5.17 -34.62
CA LEU A 20 17.60 -6.29 -34.18
C LEU A 20 17.78 -6.59 -32.68
N ILE A 21 19.03 -6.64 -32.21
CA ILE A 21 19.32 -6.91 -30.78
C ILE A 21 18.77 -5.78 -29.90
N ILE A 22 18.96 -4.52 -30.31
CA ILE A 22 18.44 -3.36 -29.58
C ILE A 22 16.90 -3.40 -29.57
N GLY A 23 16.28 -3.67 -30.73
CA GLY A 23 14.82 -3.79 -30.84
C GLY A 23 14.24 -4.89 -29.96
N LEU A 24 14.90 -6.05 -29.91
CA LEU A 24 14.50 -7.16 -29.03
C LEU A 24 14.69 -6.82 -27.55
N ALA A 25 15.78 -6.16 -27.17
CA ALA A 25 16.04 -5.76 -25.79
C ALA A 25 15.01 -4.72 -25.30
N VAL A 26 14.72 -3.70 -26.11
CA VAL A 26 13.72 -2.68 -25.78
C VAL A 26 12.32 -3.29 -25.75
N GLY A 27 11.97 -4.12 -26.75
CA GLY A 27 10.69 -4.82 -26.80
C GLY A 27 10.47 -5.74 -25.60
N TYR A 28 11.49 -6.52 -25.21
CA TYR A 28 11.45 -7.37 -24.02
C TYR A 28 11.31 -6.57 -22.73
N TYR A 29 12.04 -5.45 -22.60
CA TYR A 29 11.94 -4.57 -21.43
C TYR A 29 10.52 -4.00 -21.25
N PHE A 30 9.92 -3.49 -22.34
CA PHE A 30 8.55 -2.98 -22.31
C PHE A 30 7.51 -4.09 -22.05
N TRP A 31 7.70 -5.27 -22.63
CA TRP A 31 6.79 -6.40 -22.40
C TRP A 31 6.86 -6.92 -20.95
N ARG A 32 8.08 -7.02 -20.39
CA ARG A 32 8.28 -7.41 -18.99
C ARG A 32 7.66 -6.40 -18.03
N ASN A 33 7.88 -5.11 -18.28
CA ASN A 33 7.37 -4.06 -17.40
C ASN A 33 5.84 -3.93 -17.45
N SER A 34 5.23 -4.05 -18.64
CA SER A 34 3.77 -4.03 -18.81
C SER A 34 3.06 -5.25 -18.21
N THR A 35 3.75 -6.39 -18.16
CA THR A 35 3.23 -7.59 -17.48
C THR A 35 3.30 -7.39 -15.97
N PHE A 36 4.43 -6.90 -15.44
CA PHE A 36 4.60 -6.66 -14.00
C PHE A 36 3.69 -5.57 -13.44
N SER A 37 3.45 -4.48 -14.19
CA SER A 37 2.55 -3.42 -13.74
C SER A 37 1.09 -3.90 -13.65
N LYS A 38 0.63 -4.75 -14.58
CA LYS A 38 -0.72 -5.32 -14.55
C LYS A 38 -0.95 -6.26 -13.36
N PHE A 39 0.07 -7.03 -12.95
CA PHE A 39 -0.03 -7.86 -11.75
C PHE A 39 -0.08 -7.02 -10.47
N ASN A 40 0.76 -5.99 -10.36
CA ASN A 40 0.75 -5.09 -9.21
C ASN A 40 -0.56 -4.30 -9.06
N ASP A 41 -1.19 -3.91 -10.17
CA ASP A 41 -2.47 -3.20 -10.13
C ASP A 41 -3.64 -4.13 -9.79
N ALA A 42 -3.56 -5.41 -10.17
CA ALA A 42 -4.55 -6.42 -9.79
C ALA A 42 -4.51 -6.74 -8.29
N ASP A 43 -3.31 -6.90 -7.72
CA ASP A 43 -3.14 -7.15 -6.28
C ASP A 43 -3.61 -5.95 -5.44
N LYS A 44 -3.27 -4.73 -5.86
CA LYS A 44 -3.77 -3.50 -5.20
C LYS A 44 -5.28 -3.33 -5.30
N ALA A 45 -5.88 -3.75 -6.41
CA ALA A 45 -7.34 -3.74 -6.56
C ALA A 45 -8.01 -4.78 -5.65
N ALA A 46 -7.44 -5.98 -5.54
CA ALA A 46 -7.92 -7.03 -4.65
C ALA A 46 -7.84 -6.60 -3.17
N ASP A 47 -6.71 -6.04 -2.73
CA ASP A 47 -6.53 -5.54 -1.37
C ASP A 47 -7.53 -4.44 -1.02
N LYS A 48 -7.78 -3.51 -1.96
CA LYS A 48 -8.75 -2.42 -1.76
C LYS A 48 -10.20 -2.91 -1.65
N ILE A 49 -10.55 -3.98 -2.37
CA ILE A 49 -11.88 -4.60 -2.29
C ILE A 49 -12.04 -5.35 -0.97
N ILE A 50 -11.02 -6.08 -0.53
CA ILE A 50 -11.02 -6.80 0.76
C ILE A 50 -11.09 -5.80 1.92
N GLU A 51 -10.32 -4.71 1.87
CA GLU A 51 -10.36 -3.65 2.89
C GLU A 51 -11.74 -2.96 2.93
N SER A 52 -12.35 -2.72 1.77
CA SER A 52 -13.70 -2.15 1.71
C SER A 52 -14.79 -3.11 2.20
N ALA A 53 -14.61 -4.42 2.02
CA ALA A 53 -15.55 -5.44 2.49
C ALA A 53 -15.41 -5.70 4.00
N THR A 54 -14.18 -5.65 4.53
CA THR A 54 -13.90 -5.86 5.96
C THR A 54 -14.23 -4.65 6.83
N LYS A 55 -14.25 -3.44 6.27
CA LYS A 55 -14.59 -2.22 7.04
C LYS A 55 -16.08 -2.08 7.38
N GLY A 56 -16.97 -2.86 6.77
CA GLY A 56 -18.42 -2.75 7.01
C GLY A 56 -19.01 -1.39 6.61
N ALA A 57 -20.29 -1.34 6.29
CA ALA A 57 -20.96 -0.10 5.84
C ALA A 57 -21.19 0.94 6.97
N LEU A 58 -20.50 0.81 8.10
CA LEU A 58 -20.71 1.64 9.27
C LEU A 58 -19.66 2.74 9.34
N PRO A 59 -20.06 4.01 9.48
CA PRO A 59 -19.10 5.10 9.69
C PRO A 59 -18.29 4.84 10.96
N SER A 60 -17.00 5.18 10.93
CA SER A 60 -16.14 5.10 12.12
C SER A 60 -16.69 6.03 13.20
N ILE A 61 -17.34 5.48 14.23
CA ILE A 61 -17.79 6.25 15.39
C ILE A 61 -16.55 6.53 16.25
N GLY A 62 -15.85 7.62 15.94
CA GLY A 62 -14.56 7.98 16.53
C GLY A 62 -14.63 8.55 17.95
N THR A 63 -15.83 8.68 18.53
CA THR A 63 -16.01 9.27 19.87
C THR A 63 -17.00 8.44 20.66
N ASN A 64 -16.58 7.92 21.81
CA ASN A 64 -17.48 7.28 22.76
C ASN A 64 -18.19 8.38 23.58
N PRO A 65 -19.51 8.58 23.43
CA PRO A 65 -20.23 9.63 24.16
C PRO A 65 -20.19 9.44 25.68
N LEU A 66 -19.82 8.24 26.14
CA LEU A 66 -19.73 7.87 27.55
C LEU A 66 -18.32 8.03 28.15
N GLU A 67 -17.33 8.49 27.38
CA GLU A 67 -15.99 8.83 27.90
C GLU A 67 -16.04 10.04 28.84
N ASN A 68 -16.86 11.04 28.51
CA ASN A 68 -17.03 12.26 29.30
C ASN A 68 -18.34 12.26 30.12
N LYS A 69 -18.92 11.08 30.42
CA LYS A 69 -20.14 11.04 31.22
C LYS A 69 -19.85 11.52 32.65
N PRO A 70 -20.72 12.35 33.24
CA PRO A 70 -20.61 12.67 34.65
C PRO A 70 -20.82 11.40 35.48
N ASP A 71 -20.11 11.30 36.60
CA ASP A 71 -20.35 10.24 37.58
C ASP A 71 -21.68 10.55 38.31
N VAL A 72 -22.75 9.89 37.86
CA VAL A 72 -24.13 10.13 38.33
C VAL A 72 -24.31 9.67 39.78
N ASN A 73 -23.48 8.74 40.25
CA ASN A 73 -23.51 8.27 41.63
C ASN A 73 -22.11 7.82 42.09
N PRO A 74 -21.25 8.77 42.50
CA PRO A 74 -19.90 8.46 42.93
C PRO A 74 -19.94 7.68 44.24
N ALA A 75 -19.97 6.34 44.16
CA ALA A 75 -19.94 5.45 45.32
C ALA A 75 -18.76 5.76 46.25
N ASP A 76 -17.64 6.21 45.67
CA ASP A 76 -16.43 6.61 46.38
C ASP A 76 -16.53 7.93 47.15
N LYS A 77 -17.44 8.84 46.74
CA LYS A 77 -17.71 10.12 47.41
C LYS A 77 -18.94 10.07 48.30
N ALA A 78 -19.82 9.08 48.09
CA ALA A 78 -21.05 8.90 48.85
C ALA A 78 -20.81 8.26 50.23
N ASN A 79 -19.69 7.58 50.44
CA ASN A 79 -19.38 6.92 51.71
C ASN A 79 -18.41 7.77 52.57
N PRO A 80 -18.91 8.52 53.59
CA PRO A 80 -18.08 9.33 54.47
C PRO A 80 -17.18 8.51 55.41
N PHE A 81 -17.36 7.18 55.50
CA PHE A 81 -16.62 6.30 56.40
C PHE A 81 -15.50 5.51 55.71
N LYS A 82 -15.24 5.78 54.42
CA LYS A 82 -14.25 5.03 53.61
C LYS A 82 -12.83 5.06 54.21
N ASN A 83 -12.50 6.11 54.96
CA ASN A 83 -11.17 6.33 55.54
C ASN A 83 -11.03 5.75 56.97
N ILE A 84 -12.08 5.16 57.53
CA ILE A 84 -12.12 4.70 58.93
C ILE A 84 -11.97 3.18 59.03
N ILE A 85 -11.98 2.46 57.89
CA ILE A 85 -11.77 1.01 57.85
C ILE A 85 -10.28 0.72 58.01
N THR A 86 -9.80 0.81 59.26
CA THR A 86 -8.49 0.30 59.67
C THR A 86 -8.73 -1.08 60.23
N ASN A 87 -8.11 -2.12 59.66
CA ASN A 87 -8.24 -3.49 60.16
C ASN A 87 -7.56 -3.58 61.55
N PRO A 88 -8.30 -3.88 62.64
CA PRO A 88 -7.74 -3.91 63.99
C PRO A 88 -6.91 -5.17 64.31
N PHE A 89 -6.74 -6.08 63.35
CA PHE A 89 -5.97 -7.32 63.49
C PHE A 89 -4.77 -7.38 62.54
N LYS A 90 -4.31 -6.25 62.02
CA LYS A 90 -3.01 -6.12 61.35
C LYS A 90 -1.93 -5.67 62.32
#